data_AF-B5B3R4-F1
#
_entry.id   AF-B5B3R4-F1
#
_cell.length_a   1.000
_cell.length_b   1.000
_cell.length_c   1.000
_cell.angle_alpha   90.00
_cell.angle_beta   90.00
_cell.angle_gamma   90.00
#
_symmetry.space_group_name_H-M   'P 1'
#
loop_
_entity.id
_entity.type
_entity.pdbx_description
1 polymer ?
#
loop_
_entity_poly.entity_id
_entity_poly.type
_entity_poly.pdbx_seq_one_letter_code
_entity_poly.pdbx_strand_id
1 'polypeptide(L)'
;PETVQYLDRHSDSRQGKYLNWDAVFRFLQKYIQKETECLRTAKSNVSASTQASRHKKMQEISSLVKYFIKCANKRAPRLKCQELLNYVMDTVKDSSSGATYGADYSNILLKDILSVRKYWCEISQHHWSELLALYCTLYLKPSKDINRVLVAR
;
A
#
# COMPACT_ATOMS: atom_id res chain seq x y z
N PRO A 1 2.53 -5.81 22.00
CA PRO A 1 3.14 -7.16 21.97
C PRO A 1 2.09 -8.27 21.90
N GLU A 2 1.08 -8.21 22.76
CA GLU A 2 0.01 -9.22 22.85
C GLU A 2 -0.91 -9.22 21.63
N THR A 3 -1.41 -8.05 21.18
CA THR A 3 -2.24 -7.94 19.99
C THR A 3 -1.56 -8.52 18.75
N VAL A 4 -0.27 -8.25 18.57
CA VAL A 4 0.54 -8.79 17.45
C VAL A 4 0.63 -10.31 17.53
N GLN A 5 0.89 -10.87 18.73
CA GLN A 5 0.92 -12.32 18.91
C GLN A 5 -0.44 -12.98 18.68
N TYR A 6 -1.52 -12.32 19.10
CA TYR A 6 -2.89 -12.77 18.86
C TYR A 6 -3.17 -12.84 17.35
N LEU A 7 -2.90 -11.75 16.62
CA LEU A 7 -3.08 -11.70 15.16
C LEU A 7 -2.21 -12.73 14.43
N ASP A 8 -0.96 -12.91 14.86
CA ASP A 8 -0.07 -13.93 14.28
C ASP A 8 -0.66 -15.34 14.44
N ARG A 9 -1.08 -15.73 15.65
CA ARG A 9 -1.67 -17.04 15.93
C ARG A 9 -2.94 -17.29 15.12
N HIS A 10 -3.80 -16.29 14.98
CA HIS A 10 -5.07 -16.43 14.28
C HIS A 10 -4.97 -16.32 12.76
N SER A 11 -3.90 -15.73 12.23
CA SER A 11 -3.64 -15.73 10.78
C SER A 11 -3.12 -17.09 10.29
N ASP A 12 -2.46 -17.84 11.17
CA ASP A 12 -2.00 -19.20 10.88
C ASP A 12 -3.14 -20.24 11.06
N SER A 13 -4.26 -19.85 11.70
CA SER A 13 -5.43 -20.70 11.91
C SER A 13 -6.32 -20.75 10.67
N ARG A 14 -6.73 -21.97 10.27
CA ARG A 14 -7.72 -22.19 9.20
C ARG A 14 -9.15 -21.83 9.63
N GLN A 15 -9.39 -21.57 10.91
CA GLN A 15 -10.70 -21.21 11.44
C GLN A 15 -10.89 -19.70 11.38
N GLY A 16 -11.68 -19.21 10.41
CA GLY A 16 -11.97 -17.78 10.18
C GLY A 16 -12.84 -17.09 11.25
N LYS A 17 -12.90 -17.61 12.48
CA LYS A 17 -13.72 -17.07 13.57
C LYS A 17 -13.07 -15.91 14.32
N TYR A 18 -11.76 -15.71 14.17
CA TYR A 18 -11.00 -14.75 14.96
C TYR A 18 -10.43 -13.62 14.12
N LEU A 19 -10.21 -12.46 14.76
CA LEU A 19 -9.56 -11.33 14.13
C LEU A 19 -8.13 -11.70 13.72
N ASN A 20 -7.81 -11.49 12.44
CA ASN A 20 -6.52 -11.80 11.83
C ASN A 20 -5.95 -10.59 11.07
N TRP A 21 -4.74 -10.72 10.54
CA TRP A 21 -4.07 -9.62 9.84
C TRP A 21 -4.86 -9.11 8.63
N ASP A 22 -5.48 -9.98 7.83
CA ASP A 22 -6.30 -9.55 6.69
C ASP A 22 -7.55 -8.76 7.13
N ALA A 23 -8.19 -9.16 8.23
CA ALA A 23 -9.33 -8.43 8.77
C ALA A 23 -8.92 -7.03 9.21
N VAL A 24 -7.81 -6.90 9.96
CA VAL A 24 -7.29 -5.58 10.34
C VAL A 24 -6.87 -4.77 9.12
N PHE A 25 -6.30 -5.41 8.09
CA PHE A 25 -5.93 -4.74 6.85
C PHE A 25 -7.14 -4.15 6.14
N ARG A 26 -8.27 -4.88 6.06
CA ARG A 26 -9.52 -4.34 5.50
C ARG A 26 -10.06 -3.13 6.28
N PHE A 27 -9.93 -3.12 7.60
CA PHE A 27 -10.30 -1.94 8.39
C PHE A 27 -9.36 -0.77 8.14
N LEU A 28 -8.06 -1.03 8.03
CA LEU A 28 -7.05 -0.02 7.69
C LEU A 28 -7.31 0.59 6.32
N GLN A 29 -7.62 -0.22 5.31
CA GLN A 29 -7.99 0.25 3.96
C GLN A 29 -9.19 1.20 4.00
N LYS A 30 -10.26 0.84 4.72
CA LYS A 30 -11.45 1.69 4.89
C LYS A 30 -11.13 2.99 5.60
N TYR A 31 -10.29 2.94 6.64
CA TYR A 31 -9.84 4.13 7.36
C TYR A 31 -9.08 5.07 6.41
N ILE A 32 -8.13 4.53 5.65
CA ILE A 32 -7.31 5.31 4.70
C ILE A 32 -8.19 5.92 3.61
N GLN A 33 -9.11 5.15 3.04
CA GLN A 33 -10.06 5.65 2.04
C GLN A 33 -10.82 6.86 2.57
N LYS A 34 -11.32 6.78 3.81
CA LYS A 34 -12.04 7.89 4.45
C LYS A 34 -11.14 9.11 4.65
N GLU A 35 -9.92 8.92 5.13
CA GLU A 35 -8.95 10.01 5.32
C GLU A 35 -8.58 10.68 4.00
N THR A 36 -8.33 9.90 2.94
CA THR A 36 -8.01 10.40 1.60
C THR A 36 -9.19 11.17 1.00
N GLU A 37 -10.43 10.70 1.20
CA GLU A 37 -11.62 11.40 0.73
C GLU A 37 -11.87 12.72 1.47
N CYS A 38 -11.65 12.76 2.78
CA CYS A 38 -11.67 14.00 3.55
C CYS A 38 -10.62 15.01 3.04
N LEU A 39 -9.43 14.54 2.66
CA LEU A 39 -8.38 15.41 2.11
C LEU A 39 -8.73 15.89 0.70
N ARG A 40 -9.36 15.05 -0.13
CA ARG A 40 -9.76 15.37 -1.51
C ARG A 40 -10.89 16.39 -1.57
N THR A 41 -11.88 16.26 -0.68
CA THR A 41 -13.06 17.14 -0.63
C THR A 41 -12.77 18.48 0.06
N ALA A 42 -11.63 18.62 0.72
CA ALA A 42 -11.24 19.86 1.39
C ALA A 42 -10.86 20.97 0.37
N LYS A 43 -11.28 22.21 0.64
CA LYS A 43 -11.03 23.37 -0.24
C LYS A 43 -9.55 23.48 -0.65
N SER A 44 -9.28 23.66 -1.93
CA SER A 44 -7.92 23.81 -2.50
C SER A 44 -7.29 25.19 -2.23
N ASN A 45 -8.12 26.23 -2.12
CA ASN A 45 -7.73 27.61 -1.84
C ASN A 45 -7.46 27.82 -0.34
N VAL A 46 -6.42 27.20 0.17
CA VAL A 46 -5.96 27.34 1.57
C VAL A 46 -4.51 27.84 1.61
N SER A 47 -4.08 28.31 2.78
CA SER A 47 -2.70 28.77 2.98
C SER A 47 -1.67 27.70 2.62
N ALA A 48 -0.46 28.12 2.25
CA ALA A 48 0.66 27.21 2.01
C ALA A 48 0.93 26.29 3.22
N SER A 49 0.78 26.80 4.45
CA SER A 49 0.90 26.00 5.68
C SER A 49 -0.16 24.92 5.82
N THR A 50 -1.38 25.18 5.35
CA THR A 50 -2.47 24.19 5.34
C THR A 50 -2.21 23.13 4.27
N GLN A 51 -1.73 23.52 3.09
CA GLN A 51 -1.34 22.57 2.05
C GLN A 51 -0.19 21.67 2.52
N ALA A 52 0.84 22.23 3.16
CA ALA A 52 1.95 21.47 3.73
C ALA A 52 1.48 20.46 4.79
N SER A 53 0.59 20.87 5.70
CA SER A 53 0.00 19.97 6.70
C SER A 53 -0.78 18.81 6.06
N ARG A 54 -1.49 19.06 4.95
CA ARG A 54 -2.19 18.00 4.20
C ARG A 54 -1.20 17.03 3.56
N HIS A 55 -0.15 17.52 2.90
CA HIS A 55 0.89 16.67 2.34
C HIS A 55 1.58 15.80 3.41
N LYS A 56 1.89 16.37 4.58
CA LYS A 56 2.44 15.61 5.71
C LYS A 56 1.50 14.49 6.16
N LYS A 57 0.20 14.79 6.30
CA LYS A 57 -0.81 13.79 6.66
C LYS A 57 -0.91 12.67 5.62
N MET A 58 -0.79 12.98 4.33
CA MET A 58 -0.74 11.96 3.28
C MET A 58 0.49 11.05 3.40
N GLN A 59 1.67 11.60 3.71
CA GLN A 59 2.89 10.82 3.96
C GLN A 59 2.80 9.93 5.21
N GLU A 60 2.16 10.43 6.28
CA GLU A 60 1.89 9.66 7.50
C GLU A 60 0.97 8.47 7.20
N ILE A 61 -0.04 8.65 6.33
CA ILE A 61 -0.91 7.57 5.85
C ILE A 61 -0.10 6.51 5.08
N SER A 62 0.77 6.91 4.14
CA SER A 62 1.67 5.98 3.44
C SER A 62 2.57 5.21 4.41
N SER A 63 3.13 5.92 5.39
CA SER A 63 4.02 5.36 6.39
C SER A 63 3.32 4.36 7.29
N LEU A 64 2.05 4.61 7.64
CA LEU A 64 1.21 3.70 8.40
C LEU A 64 0.99 2.37 7.65
N VAL A 65 0.70 2.41 6.35
CA VAL A 65 0.54 1.19 5.53
C VAL A 65 1.83 0.41 5.49
N LYS A 66 2.95 1.08 5.20
CA LYS A 66 4.27 0.45 5.18
C LYS A 66 4.61 -0.20 6.51
N TYR A 67 4.36 0.51 7.62
CA TYR A 67 4.57 -0.02 8.96
C TYR A 67 3.69 -1.24 9.24
N PHE A 68 2.40 -1.17 8.87
CA PHE A 68 1.47 -2.28 9.03
C PHE A 68 1.93 -3.54 8.29
N ILE A 69 2.30 -3.41 7.01
CA ILE A 69 2.78 -4.54 6.19
C ILE A 69 4.02 -5.17 6.83
N LYS A 70 4.99 -4.34 7.24
CA LYS A 70 6.21 -4.80 7.91
C LYS A 70 5.91 -5.52 9.23
N CYS A 71 4.95 -5.02 10.01
CA CYS A 71 4.53 -5.66 11.25
C CYS A 71 3.87 -7.02 11.00
N ALA A 72 2.91 -7.08 10.06
CA ALA A 72 2.19 -8.31 9.71
C ALA A 72 3.15 -9.38 9.17
N ASN A 73 4.10 -8.97 8.34
CA ASN A 73 5.02 -9.87 7.66
C ASN A 73 6.33 -10.16 8.42
N LYS A 74 6.52 -9.58 9.61
CA LYS A 74 7.79 -9.65 10.35
C LYS A 74 8.31 -11.08 10.56
N ARG A 75 7.42 -12.05 10.79
CA ARG A 75 7.83 -13.46 11.04
C ARG A 75 7.58 -14.38 9.85
N ALA A 76 6.56 -14.09 9.05
CA ALA A 76 6.20 -14.80 7.84
C ALA A 76 5.23 -13.91 7.04
N PRO A 77 5.14 -14.04 5.70
CA PRO A 77 4.18 -13.24 4.95
C PRO A 77 2.75 -13.71 5.26
N ARG A 78 1.98 -12.88 5.98
CA ARG A 78 0.66 -13.24 6.55
C ARG A 78 -0.51 -12.60 5.84
N LEU A 79 -0.28 -11.48 5.17
CA LEU A 79 -1.31 -10.84 4.35
C LEU A 79 -1.54 -11.67 3.08
N LYS A 80 -2.80 -11.81 2.66
CA LYS A 80 -3.13 -12.41 1.36
C LYS A 80 -2.55 -11.58 0.23
N CYS A 81 -1.81 -12.26 -0.67
CA CYS A 81 -1.13 -11.59 -1.78
C CYS A 81 -2.09 -10.76 -2.64
N GLN A 82 -3.24 -11.33 -3.04
CA GLN A 82 -4.18 -10.65 -3.93
C GLN A 82 -4.79 -9.39 -3.29
N GLU A 83 -5.23 -9.46 -2.02
CA GLU A 83 -5.79 -8.30 -1.32
C GLU A 83 -4.73 -7.19 -1.16
N LEU A 84 -3.49 -7.55 -0.83
CA LEU A 84 -2.38 -6.61 -0.68
C LEU A 84 -1.95 -5.99 -2.02
N LEU A 85 -1.79 -6.82 -3.05
CA LEU A 85 -1.33 -6.40 -4.37
C LEU A 85 -2.33 -5.45 -5.03
N ASN A 86 -3.61 -5.81 -5.04
CA ASN A 86 -4.66 -4.98 -5.63
C ASN A 86 -4.74 -3.62 -4.96
N TYR A 87 -4.70 -3.59 -3.63
CA TYR A 87 -4.68 -2.34 -2.88
C TYR A 87 -3.51 -1.43 -3.25
N VAL A 88 -2.30 -1.98 -3.32
CA VAL A 88 -1.10 -1.19 -3.67
C VAL A 88 -1.17 -0.73 -5.12
N MET A 89 -1.56 -1.61 -6.05
CA MET A 89 -1.67 -1.25 -7.47
C MET A 89 -2.74 -0.20 -7.72
N ASP A 90 -3.92 -0.32 -7.11
CA ASP A 90 -5.01 0.64 -7.26
C ASP A 90 -4.62 2.02 -6.70
N THR A 91 -3.86 2.04 -5.60
CA THR A 91 -3.35 3.29 -5.01
C THR A 91 -2.31 3.97 -5.91
N VAL A 92 -1.47 3.18 -6.62
CA VAL A 92 -0.50 3.71 -7.58
C VAL A 92 -1.17 4.16 -8.88
N LYS A 93 -2.20 3.43 -9.34
CA LYS A 93 -2.98 3.74 -10.55
C LYS A 93 -3.84 5.00 -10.40
N ASP A 94 -4.27 5.33 -9.18
CA ASP A 94 -5.07 6.52 -8.92
C ASP A 94 -4.28 7.81 -9.24
N SER A 95 -4.61 8.42 -10.37
CA SER A 95 -3.96 9.64 -10.88
C SER A 95 -4.12 10.85 -9.94
N SER A 96 -5.13 10.84 -9.05
CA SER A 96 -5.29 11.87 -8.02
C SER A 96 -4.32 11.70 -6.84
N SER A 97 -3.75 10.51 -6.72
CA SER A 97 -2.82 10.07 -5.68
C SER A 97 -1.35 10.05 -6.15
N GLY A 98 -1.12 10.11 -7.47
CA GLY A 98 0.17 9.80 -8.11
C GLY A 98 1.36 10.69 -7.78
N ALA A 99 1.16 11.94 -7.34
CA ALA A 99 2.26 12.80 -6.89
C ALA A 99 2.70 12.49 -5.45
N THR A 100 1.76 12.17 -4.55
CA THR A 100 2.05 12.05 -3.11
C THR A 100 2.21 10.60 -2.64
N TYR A 101 1.43 9.67 -3.19
CA TYR A 101 1.45 8.25 -2.82
C TYR A 101 2.32 7.40 -3.75
N GLY A 102 2.52 7.84 -4.99
CA GLY A 102 3.17 7.04 -6.03
C GLY A 102 4.55 6.52 -5.65
N ALA A 103 5.41 7.38 -5.08
CA ALA A 103 6.76 6.98 -4.68
C ALA A 103 6.77 5.99 -3.50
N ASP A 104 5.95 6.23 -2.48
CA ASP A 104 5.86 5.37 -1.30
C ASP A 104 5.28 4.00 -1.63
N TYR A 105 4.20 3.95 -2.42
CA TYR A 105 3.56 2.70 -2.80
C TYR A 105 4.35 1.91 -3.84
N SER A 106 5.06 2.59 -4.75
CA SER A 106 6.04 1.92 -5.62
C SER A 106 7.16 1.27 -4.79
N ASN A 107 7.61 1.93 -3.72
CA ASN A 107 8.61 1.38 -2.81
C ASN A 107 8.07 0.17 -2.02
N ILE A 108 6.82 0.23 -1.55
CA ILE A 108 6.13 -0.91 -0.92
C ILE A 108 6.03 -2.08 -1.90
N LEU A 109 5.61 -1.82 -3.14
CA LEU A 109 5.47 -2.83 -4.18
C LEU A 109 6.81 -3.55 -4.42
N LEU A 110 7.90 -2.80 -4.60
CA LEU A 110 9.22 -3.37 -4.84
C LEU A 110 9.79 -4.11 -3.62
N LYS A 111 9.75 -3.48 -2.44
CA LYS A 111 10.51 -3.95 -1.26
C LYS A 111 9.75 -4.85 -0.33
N ASP A 112 8.43 -4.76 -0.30
CA ASP A 112 7.59 -5.48 0.67
C ASP A 112 6.64 -6.49 -0.01
N ILE A 113 6.45 -6.41 -1.33
CA ILE A 113 5.65 -7.38 -2.11
C ILE A 113 6.54 -8.19 -3.06
N LEU A 114 7.15 -7.55 -4.06
CA LEU A 114 7.96 -8.19 -5.09
C LEU A 114 9.32 -8.69 -4.59
N SER A 115 9.72 -8.40 -3.35
CA SER A 115 10.88 -9.04 -2.72
C SER A 115 10.55 -10.38 -2.05
N VAL A 116 9.25 -10.65 -1.81
CA VAL A 116 8.79 -11.75 -0.97
C VAL A 116 8.42 -12.95 -1.82
N ARG A 117 9.23 -14.03 -1.73
CA ARG A 117 9.07 -15.23 -2.56
C ARG A 117 7.68 -15.88 -2.49
N LYS A 118 7.03 -15.88 -1.31
CA LYS A 118 5.66 -16.42 -1.15
C LYS A 118 4.68 -15.71 -2.09
N TYR A 119 4.74 -14.38 -2.16
CA TYR A 119 3.83 -13.60 -2.98
C TYR A 119 4.02 -13.87 -4.46
N TRP A 120 5.26 -14.04 -4.94
CA TRP A 120 5.51 -14.41 -6.33
C TRP A 120 4.73 -15.64 -6.81
N CYS A 121 4.63 -16.65 -5.95
CA CYS A 121 3.91 -17.88 -6.26
C CYS A 121 2.37 -17.70 -6.23
N GLU A 122 1.88 -16.63 -5.59
CA GLU A 122 0.44 -16.33 -5.46
C GLU A 122 -0.04 -15.28 -6.48
N ILE A 123 0.87 -14.54 -7.11
CA ILE A 123 0.55 -13.56 -8.17
C ILE A 123 0.14 -14.32 -9.43
N SER A 124 -1.08 -14.07 -9.91
CA SER A 124 -1.56 -14.67 -11.17
C SER A 124 -0.96 -14.00 -12.41
N GLN A 125 -0.98 -14.69 -13.55
CA GLN A 125 -0.52 -14.15 -14.83
C GLN A 125 -1.19 -12.81 -15.21
N HIS A 126 -2.47 -12.66 -14.88
CA HIS A 126 -3.20 -11.40 -15.08
C HIS A 126 -2.55 -10.25 -14.30
N HIS A 127 -2.33 -10.43 -12.99
CA HIS A 127 -1.71 -9.41 -12.15
C HIS A 127 -0.26 -9.10 -12.59
N TRP A 128 0.49 -10.10 -13.06
CA TRP A 128 1.82 -9.86 -13.66
C TRP A 128 1.76 -8.95 -14.89
N SER A 129 0.76 -9.16 -15.75
CA SER A 129 0.56 -8.33 -16.94
C SER A 129 0.17 -6.89 -16.56
N GLU A 130 -0.71 -6.74 -15.57
CA GLU A 130 -1.08 -5.43 -15.05
C GLU A 130 0.07 -4.70 -14.35
N LEU A 131 0.91 -5.43 -13.61
CA LEU A 131 2.13 -4.88 -13.01
C LEU A 131 3.06 -4.35 -14.10
N LEU A 132 3.32 -5.14 -15.14
CA LEU A 132 4.16 -4.70 -16.26
C LEU A 132 3.61 -3.41 -16.89
N ALA A 133 2.31 -3.35 -17.17
CA ALA A 133 1.66 -2.16 -17.72
C ALA A 133 1.79 -0.95 -16.78
N LEU A 134 1.64 -1.15 -15.46
CA LEU A 134 1.81 -0.11 -14.45
C LEU A 134 3.24 0.44 -14.45
N TYR A 135 4.25 -0.44 -14.41
CA TYR A 135 5.66 -0.05 -14.43
C TYR A 135 6.04 0.67 -15.73
N CYS A 136 5.58 0.19 -16.89
CA CYS A 136 5.76 0.89 -18.17
C CYS A 136 5.14 2.29 -18.11
N THR A 137 3.95 2.44 -17.54
CA THR A 137 3.30 3.74 -17.39
C THR A 137 4.09 4.67 -16.49
N LEU A 138 4.56 4.19 -15.33
CA LEU A 138 5.37 4.98 -14.40
C LEU A 138 6.73 5.38 -14.99
N TYR A 139 7.33 4.51 -15.81
CA TYR A 139 8.59 4.77 -16.49
C TYR A 139 8.44 5.79 -17.62
N LEU A 140 7.40 5.65 -18.46
CA LEU A 140 7.15 6.50 -19.62
C LEU A 140 6.51 7.85 -19.27
N LYS A 141 5.72 7.92 -18.18
CA LYS A 141 5.10 9.14 -17.67
C LYS A 141 5.49 9.38 -16.19
N PRO A 142 6.77 9.67 -15.93
CA PRO A 142 7.25 9.86 -14.57
C PRO A 142 6.67 11.16 -13.99
N SER A 143 6.02 11.06 -12.82
CA SER A 143 5.80 12.23 -11.97
C SER A 143 7.16 12.71 -11.42
N LYS A 144 7.26 13.99 -11.04
CA LYS A 144 8.53 14.60 -10.61
C LYS A 144 9.21 13.88 -9.44
N ASP A 145 8.47 13.09 -8.66
CA ASP A 145 8.94 12.41 -7.44
C ASP A 145 9.17 10.89 -7.62
N ILE A 146 8.93 10.33 -8.82
CA ILE A 146 9.15 8.90 -9.08
C ILE A 146 10.63 8.64 -9.35
N ASN A 147 11.24 7.82 -8.48
CA ASN A 147 12.61 7.36 -8.66
C ASN A 147 12.68 6.33 -9.82
N ARG A 148 13.02 6.80 -11.03
CA ARG A 148 13.14 5.97 -12.23
C ARG A 148 14.10 4.79 -12.09
N VAL A 149 15.12 4.92 -11.23
CA VAL A 149 16.10 3.84 -10.95
C VAL A 149 15.46 2.69 -10.17
N LEU A 150 14.49 2.98 -9.31
CA LEU A 150 13.71 1.95 -8.61
C LEU A 150 12.73 1.24 -9.55
N VAL A 151 12.12 1.97 -10.49
CA VAL A 151 11.14 1.42 -11.46
C VAL A 151 11.81 0.55 -12.54
N ALA A 152 13.08 0.81 -12.86
CA ALA A 152 13.82 0.08 -13.90
C ALA A 152 14.53 -1.21 -13.41
N ARG A 153 14.37 -1.59 -12.14
CA ARG A 153 14.92 -2.82 -11.54
C ARG A 153 13.89 -3.93 -11.52
#